data_AF-A0AB39N7Q4-F1
#
_entry.id   AF-A0AB39N7Q4-F1
#
_cell.length_a   1.000
_cell.length_b   1.000
_cell.length_c   1.000
_cell.angle_alpha   90.00
_cell.angle_beta   90.00
_cell.angle_gamma   90.00
#
_symmetry.space_group_name_H-M   'P 1'
#
loop_
_entity.id
_entity.type
_entity.pdbx_description
1 polymer ?
#
loop_
_entity_poly.entity_id
_entity_poly.type
_entity_poly.pdbx_seq_one_letter_code
_entity_poly.pdbx_strand_id
1 'polypeptide(L)'
;MNQPLTNLDLDEIASRAAHLYEYVNVTDEAAQPDFDQLTGTDVTALLAEARRLRDANAQLDRMLGEAIDDRDQMHEIADKLAYAVAPEEVIGEHSSMNCPWTNALDLITPKAEVDKLRAEVATARGQAIAWAADVVDAKLTTEPDHNRASALYELLLRLRGELRCTCARSGGLHAEGCRKYVPGHELISPVNALAAYRAATPASAVAVSGGEQQ
;
A
#
# COMPACT_ATOMS: atom_id res chain seq x y z
N MET A 1 38.48 -5.82 -37.93
CA MET A 1 37.63 -6.46 -36.89
C MET A 1 38.56 -6.92 -35.79
N ASN A 2 38.65 -6.18 -34.69
CA ASN A 2 39.45 -6.59 -33.53
C ASN A 2 38.68 -7.69 -32.79
N GLN A 3 39.19 -8.92 -32.82
CA GLN A 3 38.70 -9.95 -31.91
C GLN A 3 38.99 -9.51 -30.47
N PRO A 4 38.03 -9.61 -29.54
CA PRO A 4 38.30 -9.38 -28.13
C PRO A 4 39.33 -10.42 -27.65
N LEU A 5 40.41 -9.94 -27.02
CA LEU A 5 41.45 -10.76 -26.38
C LEU A 5 40.93 -11.42 -25.08
N THR A 6 39.71 -11.95 -25.09
CA THR A 6 39.04 -12.52 -23.91
C THR A 6 39.49 -13.94 -23.60
N ASN A 7 40.41 -14.50 -24.39
CA ASN A 7 40.88 -15.88 -24.24
C ASN A 7 42.40 -15.99 -24.43
N LEU A 8 43.16 -15.06 -23.83
CA LEU A 8 44.60 -15.24 -23.68
C LEU A 8 44.81 -16.25 -22.56
N ASP A 9 45.19 -17.47 -22.92
CA ASP A 9 45.65 -18.48 -21.97
C ASP A 9 46.99 -18.02 -21.40
N LEU A 10 46.93 -17.40 -20.22
CA LEU A 10 48.10 -16.82 -19.56
C LEU A 10 49.07 -17.89 -19.09
N ASP A 11 48.59 -19.11 -18.87
CA ASP A 11 49.43 -20.24 -18.48
C ASP A 11 50.17 -20.76 -19.71
N GLU A 12 49.54 -20.81 -20.89
CA GLU A 12 50.22 -21.08 -22.17
C GLU A 12 51.26 -19.99 -22.49
N ILE A 13 50.91 -18.71 -22.29
CA ILE A 13 51.82 -17.59 -22.55
C ILE A 13 53.00 -17.62 -21.58
N ALA A 14 52.75 -17.86 -20.28
CA ALA A 14 53.80 -18.00 -19.30
C ALA A 14 54.73 -19.19 -19.62
N SER A 15 54.16 -20.33 -20.04
CA SER A 15 54.93 -21.51 -20.45
C SER A 15 55.78 -21.23 -21.69
N ARG A 16 55.25 -20.53 -22.69
CA ARG A 16 56.00 -20.15 -23.91
C ARG A 16 57.08 -19.12 -23.62
N ALA A 17 56.81 -18.16 -22.74
CA ALA A 17 57.80 -17.17 -22.32
C ALA A 17 58.96 -17.83 -21.56
N ALA A 18 58.68 -18.77 -20.65
CA ALA A 18 59.71 -19.53 -19.93
C ALA A 18 60.58 -20.34 -20.90
N HIS A 19 59.97 -21.03 -21.87
CA HIS A 19 60.69 -21.81 -22.88
C HIS A 19 61.56 -20.92 -23.81
N LEU A 20 61.09 -19.71 -24.15
CA LEU A 20 61.89 -18.74 -24.91
C LEU A 20 63.07 -18.21 -24.10
N TYR A 21 62.87 -17.94 -22.81
CA TYR A 21 63.94 -17.50 -21.91
C TYR A 21 65.05 -18.55 -21.78
N GLU A 22 64.67 -19.83 -21.68
CA GLU A 22 65.60 -20.95 -21.63
C GLU A 22 66.36 -21.13 -22.95
N TYR A 23 65.66 -21.00 -24.09
CA TYR A 23 66.27 -21.14 -25.42
C TYR A 23 67.28 -20.03 -25.73
N VAL A 24 66.96 -18.78 -25.38
CA VAL A 24 67.82 -17.62 -25.68
C VAL A 24 69.06 -17.59 -24.80
N ASN A 25 68.96 -18.02 -23.53
CA ASN A 25 70.12 -18.16 -22.64
C ASN A 25 71.17 -19.18 -23.11
N VAL A 26 70.81 -20.09 -24.03
CA VAL A 26 71.69 -21.17 -24.49
C VAL A 26 72.50 -20.79 -25.75
N THR A 27 72.16 -19.74 -26.48
CA THR A 27 72.67 -19.54 -27.86
C THR A 27 73.59 -18.34 -28.11
N ASP A 28 73.71 -17.34 -27.22
CA ASP A 28 74.56 -16.16 -27.50
C ASP A 28 75.11 -15.47 -26.23
N GLU A 29 76.37 -15.76 -25.87
CA GLU A 29 77.06 -15.15 -24.71
C GLU A 29 77.28 -13.64 -24.86
N ALA A 30 77.17 -13.06 -26.06
CA ALA A 30 77.33 -11.63 -26.27
C ALA A 30 76.07 -10.81 -25.96
N ALA A 31 74.91 -11.44 -25.78
CA ALA A 31 73.64 -10.79 -25.45
C ALA A 31 73.43 -10.58 -23.94
N GLN A 32 74.28 -11.15 -23.09
CA GLN A 32 74.17 -11.15 -21.62
C GLN A 32 73.88 -9.77 -20.95
N PRO A 33 74.53 -8.64 -21.33
CA PRO A 33 74.38 -7.38 -20.59
C PRO A 33 73.07 -6.63 -20.85
N ASP A 34 72.37 -6.88 -21.97
CA ASP A 34 71.04 -6.31 -22.24
C ASP A 34 69.93 -7.11 -21.49
N PHE A 35 70.16 -8.40 -21.22
CA PHE A 35 69.26 -9.22 -20.41
C PHE A 35 69.33 -8.90 -18.91
N ASP A 36 70.46 -8.40 -18.40
CA ASP A 36 70.57 -7.94 -17.01
C ASP A 36 69.65 -6.75 -16.68
N GLN A 37 69.18 -6.01 -17.70
CA GLN A 37 68.14 -4.98 -17.52
C GLN A 37 66.71 -5.58 -17.46
N LEU A 38 66.51 -6.76 -18.05
CA LEU A 38 65.24 -7.52 -18.02
C LEU A 38 65.12 -8.42 -16.78
N THR A 39 66.23 -8.88 -16.20
CA THR A 39 66.25 -9.72 -14.98
C THR A 39 65.88 -8.97 -13.70
N GLY A 40 65.87 -7.63 -13.72
CA GLY A 40 65.35 -6.80 -12.61
C GLY A 40 63.82 -6.76 -12.53
N THR A 41 63.12 -7.25 -13.56
CA THR A 41 61.66 -7.38 -13.56
C THR A 41 61.30 -8.76 -13.03
N ASP A 42 60.79 -8.84 -11.81
CA ASP A 42 60.25 -10.08 -11.26
C ASP A 42 58.94 -10.44 -11.99
N VAL A 43 59.09 -11.13 -13.12
CA VAL A 43 57.98 -11.62 -13.96
C VAL A 43 57.02 -12.49 -13.13
N THR A 44 57.54 -13.22 -12.15
CA THR A 44 56.71 -14.06 -11.26
C THR A 44 55.83 -13.19 -10.37
N ALA A 45 56.38 -12.12 -9.78
CA ALA A 45 55.61 -11.16 -9.00
C ALA A 45 54.56 -10.44 -9.86
N LEU A 46 54.90 -10.03 -11.09
CA LEU A 46 53.94 -9.40 -12.01
C LEU A 46 52.81 -10.35 -12.43
N LEU A 47 53.11 -11.62 -12.70
CA LEU A 47 52.08 -12.62 -13.01
C LEU A 47 51.16 -12.89 -11.81
N ALA A 48 51.73 -12.98 -10.60
CA ALA A 48 50.96 -13.13 -9.37
C ALA A 48 50.03 -11.93 -9.15
N GLU A 49 50.52 -10.71 -9.37
CA GLU A 49 49.72 -9.49 -9.27
C GLU A 49 48.65 -9.42 -10.36
N ALA A 50 48.97 -9.79 -11.60
CA ALA A 50 48.00 -9.82 -12.68
C ALA A 50 46.89 -10.87 -12.46
N ARG A 51 47.18 -11.98 -11.78
CA ARG A 51 46.17 -12.94 -11.33
C ARG A 51 45.32 -12.34 -10.22
N ARG A 52 45.95 -11.77 -9.18
CA ARG A 52 45.27 -11.11 -8.06
C ARG A 52 44.30 -10.02 -8.53
N LEU A 53 44.71 -9.16 -9.47
CA LEU A 53 43.88 -8.10 -10.03
C LEU A 53 42.72 -8.65 -10.86
N ARG A 54 42.92 -9.74 -11.60
CA ARG A 54 41.82 -10.41 -12.32
C ARG A 54 40.80 -11.01 -11.37
N ASP A 55 41.26 -11.68 -10.32
CA ASP A 55 40.37 -12.26 -9.31
C ASP A 55 39.57 -11.16 -8.59
N ALA A 56 40.24 -10.04 -8.25
CA ALA A 56 39.60 -8.87 -7.66
C ALA A 56 38.57 -8.25 -8.61
N ASN A 57 38.90 -8.06 -9.90
CA ASN A 57 37.95 -7.55 -10.89
C ASN A 57 36.76 -8.49 -11.06
N ALA A 58 36.99 -9.80 -11.15
CA ALA A 58 35.91 -10.77 -11.26
C ALA A 58 35.00 -10.76 -10.03
N GLN A 59 35.55 -10.50 -8.84
CA GLN A 59 34.75 -10.29 -7.63
C GLN A 59 33.93 -9.00 -7.69
N LEU A 60 34.53 -7.89 -8.10
CA LEU A 60 33.84 -6.61 -8.25
C LEU A 60 32.71 -6.69 -9.29
N ASP A 61 32.93 -7.38 -10.41
CA ASP A 61 31.92 -7.58 -11.44
C ASP A 61 30.70 -8.33 -10.89
N ARG A 62 30.92 -9.36 -10.06
CA ARG A 62 29.82 -10.08 -9.38
C ARG A 62 29.06 -9.18 -8.42
N MET A 63 29.78 -8.46 -7.56
CA MET A 63 29.17 -7.54 -6.58
C MET A 63 28.40 -6.41 -7.27
N LEU A 64 28.91 -5.92 -8.41
CA LEU A 64 28.24 -4.90 -9.21
C LEU A 64 26.96 -5.46 -9.84
N GLY A 65 27.00 -6.69 -10.35
CA GLY A 65 25.81 -7.39 -10.84
C GLY A 65 24.72 -7.50 -9.77
N GLU A 66 25.07 -7.99 -8.59
CA GLU A 66 24.16 -8.07 -7.44
C GLU A 66 23.57 -6.69 -7.07
N ALA A 67 24.41 -5.66 -7.01
CA ALA A 67 23.95 -4.30 -6.69
C ALA A 67 23.01 -3.71 -7.77
N ILE A 68 23.21 -4.07 -9.04
CA ILE A 68 22.32 -3.67 -10.14
C ILE A 68 20.98 -4.38 -10.01
N ASP A 69 20.98 -5.69 -9.76
CA ASP A 69 19.76 -6.48 -9.57
C ASP A 69 18.94 -5.94 -8.37
N ASP A 70 19.60 -5.67 -7.25
CA ASP A 70 18.98 -5.09 -6.07
C ASP A 70 18.36 -3.71 -6.38
N ARG A 71 19.10 -2.85 -7.07
CA ARG A 71 18.61 -1.52 -7.47
C ARG A 71 17.37 -1.63 -8.36
N ASP A 72 17.42 -2.49 -9.38
CA ASP A 72 16.33 -2.63 -10.34
C ASP A 72 15.07 -3.19 -9.67
N GLN A 73 15.22 -4.14 -8.74
CA GLN A 73 14.12 -4.61 -7.90
C GLN A 73 13.52 -3.49 -7.05
N MET A 74 14.35 -2.66 -6.41
CA MET A 74 13.87 -1.54 -5.60
C MET A 74 13.15 -0.49 -6.45
N HIS A 75 13.65 -0.19 -7.66
CA HIS A 75 13.01 0.72 -8.59
C HIS A 75 11.63 0.22 -9.02
N GLU A 76 11.49 -1.07 -9.36
CA GLU A 76 10.20 -1.66 -9.72
C GLU A 76 9.18 -1.58 -8.57
N ILE A 77 9.62 -1.82 -7.32
CA ILE A 77 8.77 -1.70 -6.13
C ILE A 77 8.37 -0.25 -5.91
N ALA A 78 9.29 0.70 -6.06
CA ALA A 78 9.03 2.12 -5.91
C ALA A 78 8.02 2.63 -6.96
N ASP A 79 8.14 2.20 -8.22
CA ASP A 79 7.18 2.52 -9.27
C ASP A 79 5.79 1.97 -8.94
N LYS A 80 5.68 0.70 -8.55
CA LYS A 80 4.41 0.09 -8.14
C LYS A 80 3.76 0.85 -6.97
N LEU A 81 4.56 1.29 -5.99
CA LEU A 81 4.07 2.07 -4.86
C LEU A 81 3.58 3.45 -5.31
N ALA A 82 4.33 4.15 -6.16
CA ALA A 82 3.94 5.46 -6.67
C ALA A 82 2.64 5.38 -7.47
N TYR A 83 2.51 4.40 -8.37
CA TYR A 83 1.30 4.20 -9.17
C TYR A 83 0.07 3.75 -8.35
N ALA A 84 0.29 3.14 -7.18
CA ALA A 84 -0.80 2.84 -6.24
C ALA A 84 -1.32 4.10 -5.52
N VAL A 85 -0.51 5.15 -5.41
CA VAL A 85 -0.92 6.44 -4.82
C VAL A 85 -1.74 7.24 -5.84
N ALA A 86 -1.23 7.36 -7.07
CA ALA A 86 -1.90 8.07 -8.15
C ALA A 86 -1.43 7.54 -9.51
N PRO A 87 -2.29 7.60 -10.56
CA PRO A 87 -1.94 7.07 -11.85
C PRO A 87 -0.88 7.94 -12.55
N GLU A 88 -0.24 7.37 -13.57
CA GLU A 88 0.88 7.99 -14.30
C GLU A 88 0.52 9.36 -14.90
N GLU A 89 -0.72 9.57 -15.33
CA GLU A 89 -1.16 10.86 -15.88
C GLU A 89 -1.14 12.00 -14.83
N VAL A 90 -1.13 11.65 -13.55
CA VAL A 90 -1.09 12.61 -12.43
C VAL A 90 0.34 12.83 -11.94
N ILE A 91 1.12 11.76 -11.77
CA ILE A 91 2.49 11.84 -11.21
C ILE A 91 3.58 11.97 -12.30
N GLY A 92 3.23 11.75 -13.56
CA GLY A 92 4.10 11.82 -14.73
C GLY A 92 5.02 10.61 -14.89
N GLU A 93 5.74 10.58 -16.03
CA GLU A 93 6.76 9.57 -16.34
C GLU A 93 8.14 10.01 -15.81
N HIS A 94 9.05 9.05 -15.60
CA HIS A 94 10.43 9.37 -15.22
C HIS A 94 11.13 10.17 -16.32
N SER A 95 11.67 11.34 -15.96
CA SER A 95 12.51 12.14 -16.85
C SER A 95 13.59 12.87 -16.05
N SER A 96 14.54 13.51 -16.74
CA SER A 96 15.58 14.30 -16.06
C SER A 96 15.03 15.46 -15.22
N MET A 97 13.78 15.87 -15.45
CA MET A 97 13.11 16.94 -14.71
C MET A 97 11.87 16.45 -13.92
N ASN A 98 11.54 15.16 -13.96
CA ASN A 98 10.37 14.61 -13.28
C ASN A 98 10.72 13.34 -12.52
N CYS A 99 10.42 13.32 -11.22
CA CYS A 99 10.54 12.14 -10.37
C CYS A 99 9.13 11.74 -9.88
N PRO A 100 8.50 10.74 -10.50
CA PRO A 100 7.16 10.26 -10.14
C PRO A 100 7.04 9.86 -8.67
N TRP A 101 8.11 9.33 -8.07
CA TRP A 101 8.12 8.95 -6.65
C TRP A 101 7.98 10.16 -5.73
N THR A 102 8.69 11.24 -6.01
CA THR A 102 8.56 12.49 -5.24
C THR A 102 7.15 13.08 -5.39
N ASN A 103 6.64 13.11 -6.62
CA ASN A 103 5.28 13.61 -6.88
C ASN A 103 4.21 12.77 -6.17
N ALA A 104 4.38 11.45 -6.12
CA ALA A 104 3.49 10.58 -5.36
C ALA A 104 3.55 10.87 -3.86
N LEU A 105 4.75 11.11 -3.29
CA LEU A 105 4.88 11.47 -1.87
C LEU A 105 4.13 12.75 -1.52
N ASP A 106 4.13 13.75 -2.41
CA ASP A 106 3.40 15.00 -2.23
C ASP A 106 1.87 14.82 -2.21
N LEU A 107 1.36 13.71 -2.76
CA LEU A 107 -0.07 13.36 -2.76
C LEU A 107 -0.49 12.53 -1.54
N ILE A 108 0.46 11.95 -0.80
CA ILE A 108 0.14 11.12 0.36
C ILE A 108 -0.35 12.01 1.51
N THR A 109 -1.57 11.75 1.97
CA THR A 109 -2.09 12.41 3.18
C THR A 109 -1.52 11.74 4.44
N PRO A 110 -0.89 12.49 5.36
CA PRO A 110 -0.39 11.92 6.61
C PRO A 110 -1.48 11.23 7.42
N LYS A 111 -1.13 10.10 8.04
CA LYS A 111 -2.08 9.29 8.84
C LYS A 111 -2.80 10.09 9.92
N ALA A 112 -2.10 11.03 10.58
CA ALA A 112 -2.68 11.87 11.61
C ALA A 112 -3.85 12.74 11.08
N GLU A 113 -3.71 13.31 9.88
CA GLU A 113 -4.77 14.12 9.28
C GLU A 113 -5.95 13.23 8.83
N VAL A 114 -5.66 12.04 8.27
CA VAL A 114 -6.71 11.06 7.94
C VAL A 114 -7.51 10.65 9.19
N ASP A 115 -6.84 10.41 10.32
CA ASP A 115 -7.50 10.02 11.57
C ASP A 115 -8.33 11.17 12.15
N LYS A 116 -7.84 12.42 12.07
CA LYS A 116 -8.58 13.62 12.43
C LYS A 116 -9.84 13.79 11.57
N LEU A 117 -9.71 13.72 10.24
CA LEU A 117 -10.84 13.83 9.32
C LEU A 117 -11.89 12.74 9.58
N ARG A 118 -11.46 11.52 9.91
CA ARG A 118 -12.39 10.43 10.29
C ARG A 118 -13.15 10.75 11.57
N ALA A 119 -12.51 11.35 12.58
CA ALA A 119 -13.17 11.77 13.80
C ALA A 119 -14.17 12.92 13.56
N GLU A 120 -13.83 13.88 12.71
CA GLU A 120 -14.72 14.97 12.29
C GLU A 120 -15.94 14.44 11.55
N VAL A 121 -15.75 13.53 10.58
CA VAL A 121 -16.86 12.87 9.87
C VAL A 121 -17.75 12.07 10.82
N ALA A 122 -17.18 11.37 11.80
CA ALA A 122 -17.96 10.65 12.81
C ALA A 122 -18.81 11.61 13.66
N THR A 123 -18.24 12.75 14.05
CA THR A 123 -18.93 13.79 14.81
C THR A 123 -20.07 14.41 14.00
N ALA A 124 -19.80 14.84 12.77
CA ALA A 124 -20.79 15.42 11.86
C ALA A 124 -21.94 14.44 11.59
N ARG A 125 -21.61 13.15 11.40
CA ARG A 125 -22.62 12.08 11.27
C ARG A 125 -23.49 11.96 12.52
N GLY A 126 -22.90 12.01 13.71
CA GLY A 126 -23.63 11.98 14.98
C GLY A 126 -24.59 13.16 15.11
N GLN A 127 -24.14 14.36 14.77
CA GLN A 127 -24.97 15.58 14.76
C GLN A 127 -26.14 15.49 13.77
N ALA A 128 -25.88 14.99 12.55
CA ALA A 128 -26.93 14.80 11.55
C ALA A 128 -28.01 13.81 12.00
N ILE A 129 -27.60 12.73 12.69
CA ILE A 129 -28.53 11.75 13.27
C ILE A 129 -29.36 12.38 14.39
N ALA A 130 -28.73 13.13 15.30
CA ALA A 130 -29.43 13.81 16.39
C ALA A 130 -30.46 14.81 15.85
N TRP A 131 -30.06 15.67 14.90
CA TRP A 131 -30.97 16.61 14.26
C TRP A 131 -32.15 15.91 13.57
N ALA A 132 -31.88 14.81 12.85
CA ALA A 132 -32.95 14.04 12.21
C ALA A 132 -33.93 13.45 13.24
N ALA A 133 -33.42 12.98 14.39
CA ALA A 133 -34.25 12.49 15.49
C ALA A 133 -35.13 13.60 16.06
N ASP A 134 -34.58 14.80 16.30
CA ASP A 134 -35.32 15.96 16.81
C ASP A 134 -36.44 16.39 15.84
N VAL A 135 -36.17 16.38 14.53
CA VAL A 135 -37.18 16.70 13.50
C VAL A 135 -38.32 15.67 13.51
N VAL A 136 -38.00 14.38 13.61
CA VAL A 136 -39.01 13.33 13.70
C VAL A 136 -39.85 13.48 14.96
N ASP A 137 -39.22 13.72 16.10
CA ASP A 137 -39.89 13.89 17.39
C ASP A 137 -40.82 15.11 17.39
N ALA A 138 -40.36 16.26 16.88
CA ALA A 138 -41.18 17.46 16.73
C ALA A 138 -42.40 17.22 15.83
N LYS A 139 -42.24 16.47 14.73
CA LYS A 139 -43.34 16.14 13.83
C LYS A 139 -44.36 15.20 14.46
N LEU A 140 -43.91 14.21 15.22
CA LEU A 140 -44.79 13.27 15.92
C LEU A 140 -45.51 13.93 17.11
N THR A 141 -44.90 14.92 17.75
CA THR A 141 -45.49 15.64 18.89
C THR A 141 -46.59 16.63 18.47
N THR A 142 -46.49 17.23 17.28
CA THR A 142 -47.41 18.29 16.83
C THR A 142 -48.70 17.77 16.21
N GLU A 143 -48.70 16.55 15.64
CA GLU A 143 -49.88 15.95 15.00
C GLU A 143 -50.24 14.63 15.69
N PRO A 144 -51.27 14.58 16.56
CA PRO A 144 -51.77 13.33 17.14
C PRO A 144 -52.62 12.54 16.13
N ASP A 145 -52.33 12.64 14.83
CA ASP A 145 -52.98 11.81 13.82
C ASP A 145 -52.28 10.45 13.79
N HIS A 146 -52.91 9.49 14.48
CA HIS A 146 -52.41 8.13 14.66
C HIS A 146 -52.13 7.42 13.32
N ASN A 147 -52.81 7.83 12.24
CA ASN A 147 -52.59 7.27 10.90
C ASN A 147 -51.26 7.72 10.32
N ARG A 148 -50.86 8.97 10.55
CA ARG A 148 -49.59 9.53 10.05
C ARG A 148 -48.40 8.99 10.82
N ALA A 149 -48.52 8.82 12.15
CA ALA A 149 -47.50 8.16 12.95
C ALA A 149 -47.27 6.70 12.53
N SER A 150 -48.35 5.97 12.20
CA SER A 150 -48.26 4.60 11.68
C SER A 150 -47.60 4.56 10.29
N ALA A 151 -47.94 5.48 9.39
CA ALA A 151 -47.31 5.57 8.07
C ALA A 151 -45.81 5.92 8.14
N LEU A 152 -45.42 6.82 9.05
CA LEU A 152 -44.01 7.15 9.27
C LEU A 152 -43.24 5.95 9.84
N TYR A 153 -43.85 5.20 10.78
CA TYR A 153 -43.27 3.98 11.34
C TYR A 153 -43.02 2.91 10.27
N GLU A 154 -43.98 2.67 9.39
CA GLU A 154 -43.84 1.72 8.27
C GLU A 154 -42.72 2.15 7.29
N LEU A 155 -42.62 3.45 7.01
CA LEU A 155 -41.54 4.01 6.19
C LEU A 155 -40.16 3.79 6.83
N LEU A 156 -40.05 4.02 8.14
CA LEU A 156 -38.82 3.77 8.89
C LEU A 156 -38.46 2.27 8.93
N LEU A 157 -39.44 1.38 9.07
CA LEU A 157 -39.22 -0.07 8.99
C LEU A 157 -38.73 -0.51 7.61
N ARG A 158 -39.32 0.05 6.55
CA ARG A 158 -38.93 -0.22 5.16
C ARG A 158 -37.52 0.27 4.87
N LEU A 159 -37.20 1.52 5.24
CA LEU A 159 -35.84 2.07 5.16
C LEU A 159 -34.83 1.21 5.93
N ARG A 160 -35.19 0.73 7.13
CA ARG A 160 -34.37 -0.21 7.91
C ARG A 160 -34.18 -1.55 7.18
N GLY A 161 -35.14 -2.00 6.38
CA GLY A 161 -35.04 -3.19 5.53
C GLY A 161 -34.10 -3.01 4.34
N GLU A 162 -34.09 -1.83 3.74
CA GLU A 162 -33.31 -1.48 2.56
C GLU A 162 -31.85 -1.10 2.89
N LEU A 163 -31.60 -0.57 4.09
CA LEU A 163 -30.25 -0.30 4.58
C LEU A 163 -29.48 -1.61 4.78
N ARG A 164 -28.42 -1.80 3.98
CA ARG A 164 -27.48 -2.92 4.12
C ARG A 164 -26.92 -2.92 5.55
N CYS A 165 -27.03 -4.05 6.25
CA CYS A 165 -26.45 -4.15 7.60
C CYS A 165 -24.94 -3.90 7.52
N THR A 166 -24.40 -3.09 8.42
CA THR A 166 -22.96 -2.79 8.51
C THR A 166 -22.12 -4.04 8.78
N CYS A 167 -22.75 -5.08 9.32
CA CYS A 167 -22.23 -6.43 9.50
C CYS A 167 -21.94 -7.19 8.20
N ALA A 168 -22.41 -6.74 7.03
CA ALA A 168 -22.03 -7.32 5.75
C ALA A 168 -20.54 -7.13 5.40
N ARG A 169 -19.82 -6.22 6.10
CA ARG A 169 -18.35 -6.08 5.99
C ARG A 169 -17.58 -7.04 6.90
N SER A 170 -18.19 -7.57 7.96
CA SER A 170 -17.55 -8.55 8.85
C SER A 170 -17.92 -9.94 8.38
N GLY A 171 -17.07 -10.55 7.56
CA GLY A 171 -17.33 -11.85 6.93
C GLY A 171 -17.71 -12.94 7.94
N GLY A 172 -18.99 -13.36 7.93
CA GLY A 172 -19.42 -14.62 8.53
C GLY A 172 -20.57 -14.61 9.54
N LEU A 173 -21.12 -13.46 9.95
CA LEU A 173 -22.15 -13.43 11.03
C LEU A 173 -23.62 -13.57 10.55
N HIS A 174 -23.85 -14.04 9.32
CA HIS A 174 -25.20 -14.19 8.74
C HIS A 174 -25.86 -15.55 8.99
N ALA A 175 -25.30 -16.41 9.85
CA ALA A 175 -25.97 -17.62 10.28
C ALA A 175 -26.93 -17.32 11.46
N GLU A 176 -28.22 -17.22 11.14
CA GLU A 176 -29.40 -17.33 12.03
C GLU A 176 -29.59 -16.33 13.19
N GLY A 177 -28.62 -15.44 13.46
CA GLY A 177 -28.64 -14.62 14.68
C GLY A 177 -28.35 -13.13 14.50
N CYS A 178 -28.34 -12.59 13.28
CA CYS A 178 -28.02 -11.18 13.05
C CYS A 178 -29.15 -10.25 13.55
N ARG A 179 -29.24 -10.07 14.87
CA ARG A 179 -30.00 -8.98 15.48
C ARG A 179 -29.36 -7.70 14.98
N LYS A 180 -30.09 -6.93 14.16
CA LYS A 180 -29.74 -5.57 13.74
C LYS A 180 -29.47 -4.70 14.98
N TYR A 181 -28.26 -4.76 15.51
CA TYR A 181 -27.87 -4.07 16.73
C TYR A 181 -26.89 -2.97 16.34
N VAL A 182 -27.32 -1.73 16.55
CA VAL A 182 -26.43 -0.56 16.55
C VAL A 182 -26.40 -0.11 18.01
N PRO A 183 -25.22 -0.02 18.65
CA PRO A 183 -25.10 0.62 19.96
C PRO A 183 -25.71 2.02 19.90
N GLY A 184 -26.72 2.30 20.73
CA GLY A 184 -27.49 3.56 20.75
C GLY A 184 -28.96 3.46 20.30
N HIS A 185 -29.42 2.33 19.73
CA HIS A 185 -30.83 2.18 19.30
C HIS A 185 -31.84 1.90 20.43
N GLU A 186 -31.39 1.72 21.68
CA GLU A 186 -32.29 1.48 22.82
C GLU A 186 -33.10 2.73 23.20
N LEU A 187 -32.62 3.91 22.79
CA LEU A 187 -33.22 5.20 23.08
C LEU A 187 -34.24 5.65 22.01
N ILE A 188 -34.30 4.97 20.86
CA ILE A 188 -35.21 5.29 19.75
C ILE A 188 -35.94 4.02 19.31
N SER A 189 -36.53 3.30 20.27
CA SER A 189 -37.55 2.32 19.93
C SER A 189 -38.91 2.96 20.16
N PRO A 190 -39.58 3.46 19.10
CA PRO A 190 -41.00 3.82 19.16
C PRO A 190 -41.85 2.74 19.82
N VAL A 191 -41.42 1.47 19.80
CA VAL A 191 -42.09 0.35 20.48
C VAL A 191 -42.14 0.54 22.00
N ASN A 192 -41.07 1.03 22.64
CA ASN A 192 -41.06 1.24 24.09
C ASN A 192 -41.88 2.47 24.48
N ALA A 193 -41.80 3.55 23.69
CA ALA A 193 -42.62 4.75 23.88
C ALA A 193 -44.12 4.46 23.68
N LEU A 194 -44.47 3.69 22.63
CA LEU A 194 -45.85 3.28 22.34
C LEU A 194 -46.38 2.27 23.37
N ALA A 195 -45.54 1.36 23.86
CA ALA A 195 -45.89 0.43 24.94
C ALA A 195 -46.15 1.19 26.26
N ALA A 196 -45.30 2.16 26.62
CA ALA A 196 -45.50 3.01 27.79
C ALA A 196 -46.78 3.86 27.66
N TYR A 197 -47.04 4.44 26.50
CA TYR A 197 -48.25 5.22 26.24
C TYR A 197 -49.54 4.38 26.34
N ARG A 198 -49.52 3.15 25.79
CA ARG A 198 -50.64 2.20 25.89
C ARG A 198 -50.86 1.70 27.33
N ALA A 199 -49.80 1.55 28.10
CA ALA A 199 -49.89 1.21 29.52
C ALA A 199 -50.47 2.37 30.35
N ALA A 200 -50.17 3.62 29.97
CA ALA A 200 -50.66 4.83 30.63
C ALA A 200 -52.09 5.23 30.23
N THR A 201 -52.58 4.78 29.08
CA THR A 201 -53.88 5.19 28.51
C THR A 201 -54.79 3.97 28.33
N PRO A 202 -55.67 3.64 29.31
CA PRO A 202 -56.59 2.52 29.16
C PRO A 202 -57.59 2.78 28.03
N ALA A 203 -57.89 1.73 27.26
CA ALA A 203 -58.67 1.76 26.02
C ALA A 203 -60.12 2.32 26.13
N SER A 204 -60.59 2.67 27.32
CA SER A 204 -61.94 3.20 27.55
C SER A 204 -62.10 4.71 27.29
N ALA A 205 -61.02 5.45 27.03
CA ALA A 205 -61.08 6.92 26.93
C ALA A 205 -61.36 7.48 25.51
N VAL A 206 -61.40 6.64 24.46
CA VAL A 206 -61.49 7.11 23.06
C VAL A 206 -62.91 7.01 22.48
N ALA A 207 -63.89 6.54 23.25
CA ALA A 207 -65.23 6.26 22.73
C ALA A 207 -66.33 7.22 23.25
N VAL A 208 -66.11 8.53 23.39
CA VAL A 208 -67.22 9.50 23.49
C VAL A 208 -66.83 10.89 22.95
N SER A 209 -67.10 11.17 21.67
CA SER A 209 -67.32 12.55 21.17
C SER A 209 -67.87 12.59 19.73
N GLY A 210 -68.76 11.64 19.38
CA GLY A 210 -69.45 11.62 18.09
C GLY A 210 -70.95 11.46 18.29
N GLY A 211 -71.65 12.56 18.59
CA GLY A 211 -73.11 12.58 18.56
C GLY A 211 -73.71 13.66 19.44
N GLU A 212 -74.14 14.77 18.84
CA GLU A 212 -75.57 15.13 18.77
C GLU A 212 -75.75 16.41 17.94
N GLN A 213 -76.29 16.22 16.75
CA GLN A 213 -77.09 17.22 16.05
C GLN A 213 -78.50 17.18 16.66
N GLN A 214 -78.98 18.32 17.12
CA GLN A 214 -80.38 18.76 17.01
C GLN A 214 -80.46 20.27 17.25
#